data_AF-A0A7V3JIW4-F1
#
_entry.id   AF-A0A7V3JIW4-F1
#
_cell.length_a   1.000
_cell.length_b   1.000
_cell.length_c   1.000
_cell.angle_alpha   90.00
_cell.angle_beta   90.00
_cell.angle_gamma   90.00
#
_symmetry.space_group_name_H-M   'P 1'
#
loop_
_entity.id
_entity.type
_entity.pdbx_description
1 polymer ?
#
loop_
_entity_poly.entity_id
_entity_poly.type
_entity_poly.pdbx_seq_one_letter_code
_entity_poly.pdbx_strand_id
1 'polypeptide(L)'
;MPDIAFQKCISPQCASTYAVEEVHVACPRCGNLLDVAYAWDKARVPRSLREFEAKWADRANPHYFSGVWRFYELLPFAPPELCVTVGEGQTLLHASEGVARYVGLRPGRLFLQYEGMNPSGSFKDNGMSAAFTHARMTGATRAACASTGNTSASLALYCSATRL
;
A
#
# COMPACT_ATOMS: atom_id res chain seq x y z
N MET A 1 -19.19 4.69 4.81
CA MET A 1 -18.57 3.36 5.02
C MET A 1 -18.54 3.12 6.52
N PRO A 2 -18.50 1.89 7.03
CA PRO A 2 -18.24 1.72 8.46
C PRO A 2 -16.89 2.37 8.79
N ASP A 3 -16.82 3.12 9.90
CA ASP A 3 -15.63 3.72 10.51
C ASP A 3 -14.59 2.64 10.90
N ILE A 4 -14.13 1.87 9.92
CA ILE A 4 -13.15 0.80 10.11
C ILE A 4 -11.76 1.39 10.03
N ALA A 5 -11.50 2.35 9.15
CA ALA A 5 -10.22 3.03 9.02
C ALA A 5 -10.37 4.51 9.41
N PHE A 6 -9.40 5.04 10.15
CA PHE A 6 -9.35 6.44 10.55
C PHE A 6 -7.91 6.90 10.68
N GLN A 7 -7.68 8.20 10.59
CA GLN A 7 -6.37 8.80 10.86
C GLN A 7 -6.23 9.02 12.36
N LYS A 8 -5.06 8.72 12.93
CA LYS A 8 -4.73 8.94 14.34
C LYS A 8 -3.41 9.67 14.48
N CYS A 9 -3.37 10.70 15.30
CA CYS A 9 -2.12 11.37 15.65
C CYS A 9 -1.16 10.43 16.36
N ILE A 10 0.09 10.38 15.90
CA ILE A 10 1.12 9.51 16.47
C ILE A 10 1.56 9.93 17.86
N SER A 11 1.34 11.20 18.24
CA SER A 11 1.67 11.69 19.59
C SER A 11 0.69 11.09 20.60
N PRO A 12 1.17 10.32 21.59
CA PRO A 12 0.31 9.72 22.62
C PRO A 12 -0.45 10.76 23.46
N GLN A 13 0.11 11.96 23.62
CA GLN A 13 -0.51 13.07 24.36
C GLN A 13 -1.66 13.71 23.58
N CYS A 14 -1.60 13.68 22.24
CA CYS A 14 -2.64 14.23 21.38
C CYS A 14 -3.71 13.20 21.05
N ALA A 15 -3.30 12.05 20.51
CA ALA A 15 -4.13 10.89 20.13
C ALA A 15 -5.42 11.23 19.34
N SER A 16 -5.51 12.41 18.74
CA SER A 16 -6.71 12.86 18.03
C SER A 16 -6.95 12.01 16.79
N THR A 17 -8.22 11.78 16.51
CA THR A 17 -8.66 10.97 15.38
C THR A 17 -9.43 11.81 14.37
N TYR A 18 -9.30 11.46 13.10
CA TYR A 18 -9.94 12.13 11.96
C TYR A 18 -10.44 11.08 10.98
N ALA A 19 -11.47 11.40 10.20
CA ALA A 19 -11.97 10.50 9.17
C ALA A 19 -10.90 10.27 8.09
N VAL A 20 -10.90 9.09 7.45
CA VAL A 20 -9.87 8.76 6.46
C VAL A 20 -9.96 9.64 5.22
N GLU A 21 -11.14 10.16 4.90
CA GLU A 21 -11.40 11.05 3.77
C GLU A 21 -10.92 12.49 4.01
N GLU A 22 -10.63 12.87 5.25
CA GLU A 22 -10.08 14.19 5.54
C GLU A 22 -8.64 14.31 5.04
N VAL A 23 -8.33 15.37 4.30
CA VAL A 23 -6.99 15.58 3.73
C VAL A 23 -6.13 16.40 4.70
N HIS A 24 -5.32 15.72 5.50
CA HIS A 24 -4.40 16.32 6.46
C HIS A 24 -2.95 15.96 6.13
N VAL A 25 -2.06 16.95 6.09
CA VAL A 25 -0.59 16.71 5.95
C VAL A 25 0.12 16.60 7.31
N ALA A 26 -0.55 17.05 8.37
CA ALA A 26 -0.13 16.97 9.76
C ALA A 26 -1.37 17.06 10.64
N CYS A 27 -1.28 16.61 11.90
CA CYS A 27 -2.37 16.68 12.87
C CYS A 27 -2.80 18.14 13.11
N PRO A 28 -4.05 18.51 12.81
CA PRO A 28 -4.56 19.87 13.01
C PRO A 28 -4.43 20.42 14.44
N ARG A 29 -4.37 19.53 15.45
CA ARG A 29 -4.27 19.96 16.87
C ARG A 29 -2.84 20.30 17.30
N CYS A 30 -1.84 19.56 16.83
CA CYS A 30 -0.50 19.61 17.42
C CYS A 30 0.66 19.58 16.41
N GLY A 31 0.38 19.49 15.11
CA GLY A 31 1.40 19.47 14.06
C GLY A 31 2.20 18.18 13.91
N ASN A 32 1.99 17.16 14.75
CA ASN A 32 2.61 15.85 14.59
C ASN A 32 2.06 15.07 13.38
N LEU A 33 2.73 14.00 13.00
CA LEU A 33 2.27 13.11 11.93
C LEU A 33 0.98 12.37 12.32
N LEU A 34 0.26 11.95 11.28
CA LEU A 34 -0.90 11.07 11.38
C LEU A 34 -0.50 9.68 10.86
N ASP A 35 -1.08 8.65 11.45
CA ASP A 35 -1.01 7.27 10.99
C ASP A 35 -2.43 6.75 10.68
N VAL A 36 -2.55 5.72 9.86
CA VAL A 36 -3.83 5.07 9.58
C VAL A 36 -4.04 3.94 10.58
N ALA A 37 -5.07 4.08 11.39
CA ALA A 37 -5.48 3.07 12.36
C ALA A 37 -6.78 2.40 11.92
N TYR A 38 -7.00 1.18 12.42
CA TYR A 38 -8.19 0.40 12.13
C TYR A 38 -8.92 -0.04 13.40
N ALA A 39 -10.25 0.03 13.38
CA ALA A 39 -11.13 -0.57 14.36
C ALA A 39 -11.23 -2.09 14.11
N TRP A 40 -10.19 -2.83 14.52
CA TRP A 40 -10.05 -4.27 14.26
C TRP A 40 -11.13 -5.12 14.93
N ASP A 41 -11.80 -4.60 15.96
CA ASP A 41 -12.99 -5.19 16.58
C ASP A 41 -14.20 -5.23 15.62
N LYS A 42 -14.23 -4.35 14.62
CA LYS A 42 -15.29 -4.26 13.60
C LYS A 42 -14.85 -4.77 12.23
N ALA A 43 -13.54 -4.81 11.97
CA ALA A 43 -12.98 -5.26 10.71
C ALA A 43 -13.09 -6.78 10.56
N ARG A 44 -13.33 -7.26 9.34
CA ARG A 44 -13.14 -8.67 9.01
C ARG A 44 -11.64 -8.95 8.94
N VAL A 45 -11.09 -9.55 9.99
CA VAL A 45 -9.69 -10.02 10.00
C VAL A 45 -9.64 -11.45 9.45
N PRO A 46 -8.77 -11.75 8.47
CA PRO A 46 -8.63 -13.10 7.95
C PRO A 46 -8.05 -14.04 9.02
N ARG A 47 -8.55 -15.27 9.06
CA ARG A 47 -8.17 -16.27 10.08
C ARG A 47 -6.82 -16.91 9.80
N SER A 48 -6.37 -16.88 8.54
CA SER A 48 -5.08 -17.40 8.13
C SER A 48 -4.60 -16.78 6.81
N LEU A 49 -3.30 -16.87 6.55
CA LEU A 49 -2.71 -16.44 5.29
C LEU A 49 -3.21 -17.25 4.07
N ARG A 50 -3.78 -18.45 4.29
CA ARG A 50 -4.36 -19.29 3.23
C ARG A 50 -5.51 -18.60 2.51
N GLU A 51 -6.22 -17.68 3.17
CA GLU A 51 -7.27 -16.88 2.53
C GLU A 51 -6.68 -16.02 1.39
N PHE A 52 -5.45 -15.52 1.54
CA PHE A 52 -4.76 -14.77 0.49
C PHE A 52 -4.13 -15.69 -0.57
N GLU A 53 -3.60 -16.84 -0.16
CA GLU A 53 -3.07 -17.85 -1.10
C GLU A 53 -4.16 -18.33 -2.06
N ALA A 54 -5.38 -18.53 -1.58
CA ALA A 54 -6.51 -18.96 -2.40
C ALA A 54 -6.85 -17.97 -3.52
N LYS A 55 -6.63 -16.66 -3.31
CA LYS A 55 -6.85 -15.63 -4.34
C LYS A 55 -5.88 -15.78 -5.52
N TRP A 56 -4.76 -16.47 -5.34
CA TRP A 56 -3.82 -16.75 -6.42
C TRP A 56 -4.38 -17.69 -7.49
N ALA A 57 -5.47 -18.41 -7.20
CA ALA A 57 -6.15 -19.26 -8.17
C ALA A 57 -6.87 -18.46 -9.27
N ASP A 58 -7.25 -17.22 -9.00
CA ASP A 58 -7.90 -16.32 -9.96
C ASP A 58 -7.05 -15.08 -10.21
N ARG A 59 -6.07 -15.23 -11.10
CA ARG A 59 -5.17 -14.14 -11.52
C ARG A 59 -5.78 -13.24 -12.60
N ALA A 60 -6.97 -13.58 -13.12
CA ALA A 60 -7.68 -12.72 -14.06
C ALA A 60 -8.36 -11.55 -13.34
N ASN A 61 -8.68 -11.71 -12.05
CA ASN A 61 -9.13 -10.63 -11.20
C ASN A 61 -7.99 -9.63 -10.87
N PRO A 62 -8.10 -8.34 -11.27
CA PRO A 62 -7.05 -7.36 -11.05
C PRO A 62 -6.70 -7.14 -9.57
N HIS A 63 -7.67 -7.20 -8.66
CA HIS A 63 -7.42 -7.04 -7.22
C HIS A 63 -6.65 -8.22 -6.64
N TYR A 64 -6.92 -9.44 -7.11
CA TYR A 64 -6.19 -10.63 -6.65
C TYR A 64 -4.80 -10.73 -7.26
N PHE A 65 -4.66 -10.22 -8.49
CA PHE A 65 -3.38 -10.02 -9.14
C PHE A 65 -2.53 -9.01 -8.33
N SER A 66 -3.05 -7.83 -7.99
CA SER A 66 -2.32 -6.84 -7.19
C SER A 66 -1.73 -7.44 -5.91
N GLY A 67 -0.43 -7.25 -5.70
CA GLY A 67 0.26 -7.59 -4.46
C GLY A 67 -0.07 -6.68 -3.28
N VAL A 68 -0.84 -5.60 -3.50
CA VAL A 68 -1.42 -4.77 -2.45
C VAL A 68 -2.85 -5.24 -2.17
N TRP A 69 -3.73 -5.19 -3.18
CA TRP A 69 -5.17 -5.45 -2.98
C TRP A 69 -5.54 -6.90 -2.78
N ARG A 70 -4.65 -7.85 -3.07
CA ARG A 70 -4.84 -9.25 -2.63
C ARG A 70 -4.99 -9.32 -1.11
N PHE A 71 -4.37 -8.40 -0.39
CA PHE A 71 -4.45 -8.26 1.06
C PHE A 71 -5.48 -7.23 1.53
N TYR A 72 -6.50 -6.93 0.72
CA TYR A 72 -7.54 -5.91 1.02
C TYR A 72 -8.12 -6.00 2.44
N GLU A 73 -8.32 -7.20 2.98
CA GLU A 73 -8.87 -7.42 4.32
C GLU A 73 -7.95 -6.88 5.45
N LEU A 74 -6.67 -6.64 5.17
CA LEU A 74 -5.72 -5.99 6.08
C LEU A 74 -5.59 -4.48 5.83
N LEU A 75 -6.15 -3.98 4.73
CA LEU A 75 -6.11 -2.57 4.32
C LEU A 75 -7.53 -2.06 3.94
N PRO A 76 -8.60 -2.33 4.70
CA PRO A 76 -9.98 -2.01 4.30
C PRO A 76 -10.32 -0.53 4.53
N PHE A 77 -9.50 0.38 4.00
CA PHE A 77 -9.69 1.82 4.16
C PHE A 77 -10.55 2.45 3.06
N ALA A 78 -10.79 1.72 1.96
CA ALA A 78 -11.53 2.16 0.80
C ALA A 78 -12.53 1.09 0.35
N PRO A 79 -13.63 1.44 -0.34
CA PRO A 79 -14.46 0.46 -1.04
C PRO A 79 -13.64 -0.26 -2.11
N PRO A 80 -13.84 -1.57 -2.33
CA PRO A 80 -13.10 -2.32 -3.34
C PRO A 80 -13.20 -1.71 -4.74
N GLU A 81 -14.35 -1.12 -5.10
CA GLU A 81 -14.59 -0.49 -6.40
C GLU A 81 -13.78 0.79 -6.64
N LEU A 82 -13.22 1.39 -5.59
CA LEU A 82 -12.35 2.57 -5.70
C LEU A 82 -10.87 2.19 -5.73
N CYS A 83 -10.51 0.94 -5.40
CA CYS A 83 -9.14 0.46 -5.40
C CYS A 83 -8.50 0.61 -6.79
N VAL A 84 -7.36 1.27 -6.82
CA VAL A 84 -6.56 1.51 -8.03
C VAL A 84 -5.40 0.54 -8.05
N THR A 85 -5.17 -0.15 -9.17
CA THR A 85 -3.99 -1.00 -9.35
C THR A 85 -3.48 -0.96 -10.77
N VAL A 86 -2.18 -1.16 -10.91
CA VAL A 86 -1.49 -1.42 -12.18
C VAL A 86 -0.82 -2.80 -12.20
N GLY A 87 -1.17 -3.67 -11.24
CA GLY A 87 -0.58 -5.00 -11.06
C GLY A 87 0.72 -5.02 -10.26
N GLU A 88 0.96 -3.99 -9.44
CA GLU A 88 2.09 -3.87 -8.52
C GLU A 88 2.16 -5.00 -7.47
N GLY A 89 3.29 -5.14 -6.79
CA GLY A 89 3.49 -6.02 -5.62
C GLY A 89 3.67 -7.51 -5.93
N GLN A 90 3.83 -7.91 -7.20
CA GLN A 90 4.12 -9.29 -7.60
C GLN A 90 5.62 -9.57 -7.77
N THR A 91 6.42 -9.07 -6.84
CA THR A 91 7.87 -9.04 -6.96
C THR A 91 8.50 -10.36 -6.51
N LEU A 92 9.60 -10.73 -7.16
CA LEU A 92 10.27 -12.01 -6.90
C LEU A 92 10.99 -11.99 -5.54
N LEU A 93 10.77 -13.04 -4.75
CA LEU A 93 11.61 -13.37 -3.58
C LEU A 93 12.66 -14.40 -4.01
N HIS A 94 13.87 -13.94 -4.30
CA HIS A 94 14.94 -14.77 -4.85
C HIS A 94 15.92 -15.21 -3.76
N ALA A 95 16.15 -16.52 -3.63
CA ALA A 95 17.21 -17.05 -2.77
C ALA A 95 18.59 -16.73 -3.37
N SER A 96 19.47 -16.06 -2.62
CA SER A 96 20.77 -15.61 -3.13
C SER A 96 21.93 -16.26 -2.39
N GLU A 97 22.42 -17.37 -2.93
CA GLU A 97 23.52 -18.16 -2.36
C GLU A 97 24.87 -17.45 -2.41
N GLY A 98 25.13 -16.68 -3.47
CA GLY A 98 26.36 -15.92 -3.63
C GLY A 98 26.50 -14.84 -2.57
N VAL A 99 25.43 -14.06 -2.35
CA VAL A 99 25.41 -13.03 -1.31
C VAL A 99 25.43 -13.67 0.07
N ALA A 100 24.67 -14.75 0.30
CA ALA A 100 24.71 -15.49 1.56
C ALA A 100 26.14 -15.88 1.96
N ARG A 101 26.90 -16.47 1.03
CA ARG A 101 28.30 -16.84 1.25
C ARG A 101 29.18 -15.63 1.54
N TYR A 102 29.01 -14.55 0.77
CA TYR A 102 29.79 -13.31 0.94
C TYR A 102 29.61 -12.71 2.35
N VAL A 103 28.41 -12.74 2.90
CA VAL A 103 28.12 -12.21 4.24
C VAL A 103 28.23 -13.24 5.38
N GLY A 104 28.71 -14.47 5.11
CA GLY A 104 28.89 -15.51 6.12
C GLY A 104 27.59 -16.19 6.59
N LEU A 105 26.51 -16.11 5.81
CA LEU A 105 25.26 -16.81 6.10
C LEU A 105 25.25 -18.22 5.50
N ARG A 106 24.49 -19.12 6.14
CA ARG A 106 24.27 -20.48 5.63
C ARG A 106 23.48 -20.43 4.31
N PRO A 107 23.71 -21.39 3.39
CA PRO A 107 22.89 -21.57 2.20
C PRO A 107 21.38 -21.59 2.49
N GLY A 108 20.57 -21.00 1.61
CA GLY A 108 19.12 -20.91 1.76
C GLY A 108 18.62 -20.02 2.91
N ARG A 109 19.48 -19.18 3.50
CA ARG A 109 19.11 -18.27 4.61
C ARG A 109 19.08 -16.79 4.23
N LEU A 110 19.42 -16.45 3.00
CA LEU A 110 19.33 -15.09 2.48
C LEU A 110 18.44 -15.05 1.24
N PHE A 111 17.46 -14.16 1.28
CA PHE A 111 16.54 -13.89 0.19
C PHE A 111 16.57 -12.41 -0.14
N LEU A 112 16.38 -12.10 -1.42
CA LEU A 112 16.31 -10.75 -1.94
C LEU A 112 14.91 -10.53 -2.50
N GLN A 113 14.21 -9.52 -2.02
CA GLN A 113 12.91 -9.10 -2.54
C GLN A 113 13.12 -8.05 -3.65
N TYR A 114 12.85 -8.41 -4.90
CA TYR A 114 13.14 -7.58 -6.07
C TYR A 114 12.04 -6.55 -6.33
N GLU A 115 11.91 -5.56 -5.43
CA GLU A 115 10.90 -4.51 -5.56
C GLU A 115 11.05 -3.60 -6.78
N GLY A 116 12.22 -3.62 -7.44
CA GLY A 116 12.44 -2.94 -8.72
C GLY A 116 11.72 -3.57 -9.91
N MET A 117 11.08 -4.72 -9.74
CA MET A 117 10.27 -5.37 -10.80
C MET A 117 8.80 -4.92 -10.80
N ASN A 118 8.45 -3.95 -9.96
CA ASN A 118 7.17 -3.27 -10.06
C ASN A 118 7.05 -2.47 -11.37
N PRO A 119 5.83 -2.14 -11.85
CA PRO A 119 5.61 -1.50 -13.15
C PRO A 119 6.41 -0.22 -13.43
N SER A 120 6.63 0.65 -12.44
CA SER A 120 7.46 1.86 -12.57
C SER A 120 8.96 1.62 -12.38
N GLY A 121 9.35 0.38 -12.07
CA GLY A 121 10.71 0.01 -11.68
C GLY A 121 11.02 0.25 -10.20
N SER A 122 10.00 0.39 -9.34
CA SER A 122 10.21 0.78 -7.93
C SER A 122 9.12 0.29 -6.97
N PHE A 123 9.51 0.01 -5.72
CA PHE A 123 8.60 -0.29 -4.59
C PHE A 123 7.53 0.79 -4.32
N LYS A 124 7.75 2.01 -4.82
CA LYS A 124 6.84 3.15 -4.65
C LYS A 124 5.45 2.86 -5.22
N ASP A 125 5.33 1.96 -6.19
CA ASP A 125 4.05 1.57 -6.76
C ASP A 125 3.09 0.99 -5.72
N ASN A 126 3.60 0.25 -4.72
CA ASN A 126 2.75 -0.32 -3.67
C ASN A 126 2.05 0.78 -2.87
N GLY A 127 2.77 1.85 -2.53
CA GLY A 127 2.19 3.01 -1.83
C GLY A 127 1.33 3.88 -2.75
N MET A 128 1.72 4.02 -4.01
CA MET A 128 0.99 4.83 -5.00
C MET A 128 -0.38 4.22 -5.33
N SER A 129 -0.50 2.88 -5.30
CA SER A 129 -1.75 2.13 -5.35
C SER A 129 -2.75 2.61 -4.31
N ALA A 130 -2.33 2.67 -3.04
CA ALA A 130 -3.14 3.18 -1.94
C ALA A 130 -3.40 4.68 -2.05
N ALA A 131 -2.39 5.47 -2.42
CA ALA A 131 -2.49 6.92 -2.54
C ALA A 131 -3.50 7.35 -3.62
N PHE A 132 -3.51 6.71 -4.79
CA PHE A 132 -4.46 7.01 -5.85
C PHE A 132 -5.87 6.49 -5.56
N THR A 133 -5.97 5.41 -4.80
CA THR A 133 -7.26 4.97 -4.24
C THR A 133 -7.84 6.04 -3.31
N HIS A 134 -7.03 6.58 -2.41
CA HIS A 134 -7.42 7.69 -1.54
C HIS A 134 -7.70 8.99 -2.30
N ALA A 135 -6.91 9.31 -3.33
CA ALA A 135 -7.15 10.45 -4.22
C ALA A 135 -8.54 10.35 -4.88
N ARG A 136 -8.93 9.15 -5.31
CA ARG A 136 -10.27 8.89 -5.86
C ARG A 136 -11.37 9.03 -4.79
N MET A 137 -11.15 8.55 -3.57
CA MET A 137 -12.11 8.72 -2.45
C MET A 137 -12.36 10.19 -2.12
N THR A 138 -11.31 11.02 -2.15
CA THR A 138 -11.37 12.44 -1.79
C THR A 138 -11.77 13.35 -2.96
N GLY A 139 -12.03 12.79 -4.14
CA GLY A 139 -12.40 13.55 -5.33
C GLY A 139 -11.28 14.43 -5.88
N ALA A 140 -10.01 14.07 -5.62
CA ALA A 140 -8.88 14.78 -6.18
C ALA A 140 -8.94 14.76 -7.73
N THR A 141 -8.48 15.85 -8.35
CA THR A 141 -8.47 16.02 -9.82
C THR A 141 -7.10 16.30 -10.38
N ARG A 142 -6.08 16.37 -9.52
CA ARG A 142 -4.69 16.64 -9.86
C ARG A 142 -3.79 15.96 -8.84
N ALA A 143 -2.62 15.53 -9.28
CA ALA A 143 -1.52 15.15 -8.41
C ALA A 143 -0.25 15.93 -8.77
N ALA A 144 0.58 16.17 -7.78
CA ALA A 144 1.87 16.82 -7.93
C ALA A 144 2.88 16.23 -6.94
N CYS A 145 4.16 16.25 -7.30
CA CYS A 145 5.23 15.90 -6.38
C CYS A 145 6.45 16.80 -6.59
N ALA A 146 7.10 17.19 -5.49
CA ALA A 146 8.43 17.79 -5.51
C ALA A 146 9.50 16.69 -5.32
N SER A 147 9.65 15.82 -6.32
CA SER A 147 10.62 14.73 -6.31
C SER A 147 11.18 14.50 -7.71
N THR A 148 12.47 14.19 -7.81
CA THR A 148 13.17 13.92 -9.07
C THR A 148 13.45 12.44 -9.31
N GLY A 149 12.96 11.54 -8.44
CA GLY A 149 13.27 10.11 -8.46
C GLY A 149 12.05 9.20 -8.53
N ASN A 150 12.16 7.99 -8.00
CA ASN A 150 11.13 6.95 -8.15
C ASN A 150 9.71 7.36 -7.76
N THR A 151 9.55 8.27 -6.81
CA THR A 151 8.22 8.78 -6.43
C THR A 151 7.55 9.50 -7.60
N SER A 152 8.26 10.32 -8.39
CA SER A 152 7.66 11.03 -9.52
C SER A 152 7.38 10.11 -10.70
N ALA A 153 8.24 9.13 -10.96
CA ALA A 153 7.99 8.10 -11.97
C ALA A 153 6.73 7.28 -11.65
N SER A 154 6.61 6.79 -10.41
CA SER A 154 5.42 6.08 -9.93
C SER A 154 4.18 6.97 -9.98
N LEU A 155 4.27 8.22 -9.52
CA LEU A 155 3.14 9.17 -9.57
C LEU A 155 2.65 9.37 -11.02
N ALA A 156 3.56 9.62 -11.95
CA ALA A 156 3.21 9.85 -13.35
C ALA A 156 2.56 8.62 -14.00
N LEU A 157 3.05 7.42 -13.69
CA LEU A 157 2.44 6.16 -14.14
C LEU A 157 0.99 6.05 -13.65
N TYR A 158 0.76 6.30 -12.37
CA TYR A 158 -0.58 6.20 -11.78
C TYR A 158 -1.52 7.30 -12.29
N CYS A 159 -1.06 8.54 -12.48
CA CYS A 159 -1.84 9.59 -13.15
C CYS A 159 -2.33 9.14 -14.53
N SER A 160 -1.43 8.57 -15.33
CA SER A 160 -1.75 8.04 -16.66
C SER A 160 -2.79 6.93 -16.60
N ALA A 161 -2.62 5.97 -15.68
CA ALA A 161 -3.53 4.84 -15.51
C ALA A 161 -4.94 5.25 -15.04
N THR A 162 -5.04 6.28 -14.19
CA THR A 162 -6.32 6.72 -13.61
C THR A 162 -6.97 7.90 -14.33
N ARG A 163 -6.26 8.53 -15.28
CA ARG A 163 -6.64 9.80 -15.92
C ARG A 163 -6.87 10.93 -14.90
N LEU A 164 -6.00 11.00 -13.90
CA LEU A 164 -5.93 12.08 -12.91
C LEU A 164 -4.89 13.12 -13.33
#